data_AF-A0A9D8XB77-F1
#
_entry.id   AF-A0A9D8XB77-F1
#
_cell.length_a   1.000
_cell.length_b   1.000
_cell.length_c   1.000
_cell.angle_alpha   90.00
_cell.angle_beta   90.00
_cell.angle_gamma   90.00
#
_symmetry.space_group_name_H-M   'P 1'
#
loop_
_entity.id
_entity.type
_entity.pdbx_description
1 polymer ?
#
loop_
_entity_poly.entity_id
_entity_poly.type
_entity_poly.pdbx_seq_one_letter_code
_entity_poly.pdbx_strand_id
1 'polypeptide(L)'
;FFYCPSCRPAKNYPSRAREVISDSQQTTGPSMMPKSDYAANRGAYSNVEASEDANNPSGGLIFKQSMVYEKDVTDGLSNTILVGERSLNLSFASITNPPLGDDDDCFLGGQNYDTLRCYANGQLYQSRIGASNANAFGSVHLGFVGFMFADGHCQPVSYSVTSEVLKRLLHREDGQLVDMSSL
;
A
#
# COMPACT_ATOMS: atom_id res chain seq x y z
N PHE A 1 -5.84 5.30 -14.76
CA PHE A 1 -6.20 5.43 -13.34
C PHE A 1 -6.19 4.04 -12.72
N PHE A 2 -5.49 3.86 -11.59
CA PHE A 2 -5.40 2.58 -10.87
C PHE A 2 -6.55 2.48 -9.87
N TYR A 3 -7.70 2.02 -10.35
CA TYR A 3 -8.96 2.03 -9.62
C TYR A 3 -9.61 0.64 -9.67
N CYS A 4 -10.16 0.17 -8.54
CA CYS A 4 -10.92 -1.07 -8.45
C CYS A 4 -12.43 -0.78 -8.55
N PRO A 5 -13.14 -1.14 -9.64
CA PRO A 5 -14.57 -0.88 -9.83
C PRO A 5 -15.50 -1.26 -8.69
N SER A 6 -15.11 -2.24 -7.88
CA SER A 6 -15.88 -2.69 -6.72
C SER A 6 -15.69 -1.83 -5.47
N CYS A 7 -14.68 -0.95 -5.47
CA CYS A 7 -14.32 -0.14 -4.31
C CYS A 7 -15.05 1.22 -4.29
N ARG A 8 -14.95 2.03 -5.35
CA ARG A 8 -15.45 3.44 -5.36
C ARG A 8 -15.46 4.14 -6.73
N PRO A 9 -16.57 4.59 -7.33
CA PRO A 9 -16.57 5.13 -8.71
C PRO A 9 -15.39 6.03 -9.11
N ALA A 10 -14.89 5.93 -10.34
CA ALA A 10 -13.76 6.73 -10.83
C ALA A 10 -14.13 8.23 -10.93
N LYS A 11 -13.91 8.96 -9.84
CA LYS A 11 -14.16 10.40 -9.69
C LYS A 11 -13.19 10.98 -8.66
N ASN A 12 -13.25 12.30 -8.45
CA ASN A 12 -12.49 12.94 -7.39
C ASN A 12 -13.17 12.69 -6.03
N TYR A 13 -12.34 12.48 -5.01
CA TYR A 13 -12.75 12.29 -3.62
C TYR A 13 -12.16 13.40 -2.74
N PRO A 14 -12.80 13.68 -1.60
CA PRO A 14 -12.24 14.54 -0.57
C PRO A 14 -10.77 14.23 -0.28
N SER A 15 -9.96 15.27 -0.18
CA SER A 15 -8.58 15.22 0.27
C SER A 15 -8.36 16.28 1.32
N ARG A 16 -7.50 15.98 2.28
CA ARG A 16 -7.01 16.97 3.23
C ARG A 16 -6.21 17.99 2.44
N ALA A 17 -6.63 19.25 2.51
CA ALA A 17 -5.85 20.35 1.94
C ALA A 17 -4.57 20.51 2.78
N ARG A 18 -3.48 19.82 2.39
CA ARG A 18 -2.14 20.06 2.93
C ARG A 18 -1.46 21.17 2.13
N GLU A 19 -0.58 21.92 2.79
CA GLU A 19 0.37 22.80 2.10
C GLU A 19 1.22 21.91 1.18
N VAL A 20 1.13 22.15 -0.13
CA VAL A 20 1.83 21.34 -1.13
C VAL A 20 3.31 21.76 -1.21
N ILE A 21 3.63 23.00 -0.82
CA ILE A 21 4.97 23.58 -0.88
C ILE A 21 5.10 24.60 0.27
N SER A 22 6.14 24.47 1.10
CA SER A 22 6.49 25.46 2.14
C SER A 22 7.21 26.69 1.55
N ASP A 23 6.70 27.23 0.44
CA ASP A 23 7.12 28.52 -0.09
C ASP A 23 6.11 29.57 0.35
N SER A 24 6.58 30.80 0.52
CA SER A 24 5.90 32.06 0.84
C SER A 24 4.59 32.36 0.09
N GLN A 25 4.19 31.52 -0.85
CA GLN A 25 2.90 31.53 -1.53
C GLN A 25 2.08 30.33 -1.04
N GLN A 26 1.26 30.55 -0.01
CA GLN A 26 0.31 29.56 0.53
C GLN A 26 -0.65 29.10 -0.57
N THR A 27 -0.29 28.04 -1.29
CA THR A 27 -1.20 27.34 -2.18
C THR A 27 -1.80 26.18 -1.39
N THR A 28 -3.03 26.37 -0.92
CA THR A 28 -3.82 25.26 -0.37
C THR A 28 -3.92 24.18 -1.43
N GLY A 29 -3.49 22.95 -1.14
CA GLY A 29 -3.69 21.81 -2.03
C GLY A 29 -5.18 21.62 -2.40
N PRO A 30 -5.47 21.02 -3.56
CA PRO A 30 -6.85 20.79 -3.99
C PRO A 30 -7.61 19.95 -2.95
N SER A 31 -8.84 20.37 -2.63
CA SER A 31 -9.72 19.70 -1.67
C SER A 31 -10.44 18.47 -2.23
N MET A 32 -10.31 18.24 -3.54
CA MET A 32 -10.87 17.11 -4.27
C MET A 32 -9.82 16.58 -5.23
N MET A 33 -9.45 15.30 -5.10
CA MET A 33 -8.41 14.68 -5.93
C MET A 33 -8.80 13.28 -6.40
N PRO A 34 -8.28 12.82 -7.55
CA PRO A 34 -8.31 11.40 -7.88
C PRO A 34 -7.52 10.60 -6.83
N LYS A 35 -7.94 9.35 -6.61
CA LYS A 35 -7.32 8.43 -5.66
C LYS A 35 -6.93 7.13 -6.36
N SER A 36 -6.05 6.34 -5.73
CA SER A 36 -5.64 5.00 -6.19
C SER A 36 -6.23 3.96 -5.25
N ASP A 37 -6.61 2.77 -5.70
CA ASP A 37 -7.00 1.66 -4.80
C ASP A 37 -5.87 0.67 -4.51
N TYR A 38 -4.71 0.95 -5.08
CA TYR A 38 -3.52 0.10 -5.03
C TYR A 38 -2.36 0.88 -4.41
N ALA A 39 -1.51 0.16 -3.69
CA ALA A 39 -0.31 0.68 -3.08
C ALA A 39 0.89 -0.22 -3.34
N ALA A 40 2.08 0.37 -3.29
CA ALA A 40 3.32 -0.36 -3.46
C ALA A 40 3.75 -1.01 -2.14
N ASN A 41 4.51 -2.11 -2.26
CA ASN A 41 5.06 -2.86 -1.14
C ASN A 41 6.26 -2.13 -0.50
N ARG A 42 6.05 -1.66 0.74
CA ARG A 42 7.08 -1.07 1.58
C ARG A 42 7.86 -2.08 2.42
N GLY A 43 7.23 -3.22 2.74
CA GLY A 43 7.91 -4.36 3.35
C GLY A 43 7.19 -5.01 4.52
N ALA A 44 7.96 -5.87 5.19
CA ALA A 44 7.51 -6.92 6.09
C ALA A 44 7.42 -6.54 7.58
N TYR A 45 7.63 -5.26 7.94
CA TYR A 45 7.55 -4.81 9.33
C TYR A 45 6.67 -3.55 9.50
N SER A 46 5.85 -3.53 10.56
CA SER A 46 4.89 -2.45 10.88
C SER A 46 5.53 -1.19 11.46
N ASN A 47 6.71 -1.32 12.08
CA ASN A 47 7.23 -0.34 13.03
C ASN A 47 8.21 0.62 12.38
N VAL A 48 7.83 1.15 11.23
CA VAL A 48 8.72 2.02 10.50
C VAL A 48 7.97 3.33 10.21
N GLU A 49 7.86 4.18 11.21
CA GLU A 49 8.66 5.42 11.28
C GLU A 49 10.19 5.22 11.36
N ALA A 50 10.76 4.18 10.73
CA ALA A 50 12.13 4.19 10.25
C ALA A 50 12.06 4.96 8.93
N SER A 51 11.87 6.26 9.09
CA SER A 51 12.98 7.19 9.25
C SER A 51 13.36 7.60 7.84
N GLU A 52 14.04 8.70 7.73
CA GLU A 52 14.56 9.20 6.49
C GLU A 52 15.66 8.28 5.91
N ASP A 53 15.79 7.04 6.39
CA ASP A 53 16.86 6.10 6.09
C ASP A 53 16.59 5.36 4.79
N ALA A 54 17.46 5.62 3.82
CA ALA A 54 17.52 4.96 2.52
C ALA A 54 17.79 3.43 2.57
N ASN A 55 17.91 2.82 3.76
CA ASN A 55 18.32 1.42 3.92
C ASN A 55 17.14 0.43 4.04
N ASN A 56 15.89 0.91 4.12
CA ASN A 56 14.65 0.12 4.31
C ASN A 56 14.81 -1.21 5.08
N PRO A 57 14.83 -1.17 6.43
CA PRO A 57 14.90 -2.40 7.24
C PRO A 57 13.67 -3.31 7.09
N SER A 58 12.63 -2.86 6.36
CA SER A 58 11.43 -3.65 6.06
C SER A 58 11.57 -4.61 4.87
N GLY A 59 12.63 -4.49 4.08
CA GLY A 59 12.90 -5.43 2.99
C GLY A 59 11.93 -5.37 1.81
N GLY A 60 11.00 -4.42 1.76
CA GLY A 60 10.11 -4.23 0.61
C GLY A 60 10.82 -3.61 -0.60
N LEU A 61 10.13 -3.55 -1.72
CA LEU A 61 10.67 -3.09 -3.01
C LEU A 61 10.64 -1.57 -3.16
N ILE A 62 9.61 -0.89 -2.64
CA ILE A 62 9.39 0.54 -2.86
C ILE A 62 9.38 1.30 -1.53
N PHE A 63 10.29 2.26 -1.40
CA PHE A 63 10.48 3.07 -0.21
C PHE A 63 11.20 4.38 -0.59
N LYS A 64 11.43 5.29 0.37
CA LYS A 64 12.15 6.55 0.10
C LYS A 64 13.48 6.27 -0.58
N GLN A 65 13.75 6.93 -1.72
CA GLN A 65 15.03 6.81 -2.43
C GLN A 65 15.39 5.36 -2.80
N SER A 66 14.40 4.48 -2.97
CA SER A 66 14.64 3.09 -3.35
C SER A 66 15.41 3.01 -4.67
N MET A 67 16.56 2.33 -4.65
CA MET A 67 17.34 1.95 -5.82
C MET A 67 17.46 0.43 -5.88
N VAL A 68 16.31 -0.25 -5.82
CA VAL A 68 16.24 -1.71 -5.86
C VAL A 68 16.28 -2.17 -7.31
N TYR A 69 17.24 -3.03 -7.63
CA TYR A 69 17.36 -3.69 -8.94
C TYR A 69 16.87 -5.13 -8.85
N GLU A 70 16.57 -5.76 -9.98
CA GLU A 70 16.11 -7.17 -10.03
C GLU A 70 17.08 -8.12 -9.31
N LYS A 71 18.40 -7.87 -9.42
CA LYS A 71 19.45 -8.66 -8.74
C LYS A 71 19.38 -8.58 -7.21
N ASP A 72 18.70 -7.59 -6.65
CA ASP A 72 18.56 -7.38 -5.21
C ASP A 72 17.30 -8.10 -4.66
N VAL A 73 16.48 -8.71 -5.54
CA VAL A 73 15.29 -9.49 -5.16
C VAL A 73 15.65 -10.98 -5.13
N THR A 74 16.45 -11.36 -4.12
CA THR A 74 17.03 -12.70 -4.03
C THR A 74 16.02 -13.80 -3.70
N ASP A 75 14.86 -13.44 -3.15
CA ASP A 75 13.79 -14.40 -2.82
C ASP A 75 12.95 -14.77 -4.06
N GLY A 76 13.20 -14.09 -5.18
CA GLY A 76 12.59 -14.33 -6.49
C GLY A 76 11.51 -13.32 -6.85
N LEU A 77 11.55 -12.80 -8.08
CA LEU A 77 10.58 -11.80 -8.56
C LEU A 77 9.12 -12.28 -8.51
N SER A 78 8.91 -13.57 -8.79
CA SER A 78 7.60 -14.23 -8.71
C SER A 78 7.14 -14.54 -7.28
N ASN A 79 7.97 -14.27 -6.27
CA ASN A 79 7.72 -14.56 -4.87
C ASN A 79 7.75 -13.29 -3.99
N THR A 80 7.87 -12.12 -4.61
CA THR A 80 7.85 -10.83 -3.92
C THR A 80 6.73 -9.96 -4.47
N ILE A 81 5.84 -9.51 -3.59
CA ILE A 81 4.75 -8.58 -3.92
C ILE A 81 5.36 -7.23 -4.28
N LEU A 82 4.91 -6.68 -5.41
CA LEU A 82 5.27 -5.33 -5.87
C LEU A 82 4.18 -4.32 -5.51
N VAL A 83 2.92 -4.62 -5.86
CA VAL A 83 1.76 -3.78 -5.63
C VAL A 83 0.59 -4.63 -5.17
N GLY A 84 -0.28 -4.07 -4.32
CA GLY A 84 -1.48 -4.75 -3.85
C GLY A 84 -2.63 -3.79 -3.60
N GLU A 85 -3.82 -4.36 -3.49
CA GLU A 85 -5.02 -3.62 -3.07
C GLU A 85 -4.87 -3.12 -1.62
N ARG A 86 -5.49 -1.96 -1.35
CA ARG A 86 -5.39 -1.29 -0.05
C ARG A 86 -6.57 -1.66 0.85
N SER A 87 -6.29 -1.83 2.15
CA SER A 87 -7.34 -1.79 3.18
C SER A 87 -7.82 -0.35 3.33
N LEU A 88 -9.09 -0.10 3.07
CA LEU A 88 -9.70 1.24 3.08
C LEU A 88 -10.91 1.32 4.00
N ASN A 89 -11.06 2.48 4.62
CA ASN A 89 -12.31 2.88 5.22
C ASN A 89 -13.21 3.46 4.13
N LEU A 90 -14.35 2.80 3.88
CA LEU A 90 -15.25 3.17 2.79
C LEU A 90 -16.11 4.41 3.09
N SER A 91 -15.87 5.09 4.22
CA SER A 91 -16.51 6.36 4.58
C SER A 91 -15.89 7.56 3.84
N PHE A 92 -15.87 7.52 2.51
CA PHE A 92 -15.18 8.48 1.64
C PHE A 92 -15.74 9.93 1.66
N ALA A 93 -16.82 10.19 2.41
CA ALA A 93 -17.63 11.40 2.24
C ALA A 93 -17.12 12.64 2.99
N SER A 94 -16.14 12.50 3.89
CA SER A 94 -15.72 13.58 4.78
C SER A 94 -14.53 14.37 4.23
N ILE A 95 -14.70 15.69 4.02
CA ILE A 95 -13.61 16.62 3.68
C ILE A 95 -12.86 17.09 4.94
N THR A 96 -13.55 17.21 6.07
CA THR A 96 -12.94 17.70 7.32
C THR A 96 -12.16 16.61 8.05
N ASN A 97 -12.50 15.35 7.82
CA ASN A 97 -11.86 14.19 8.42
C ASN A 97 -11.87 13.01 7.46
N PRO A 98 -11.19 13.10 6.30
CA PRO A 98 -11.02 11.98 5.40
C PRO A 98 -10.29 10.82 6.11
N PRO A 99 -10.55 9.56 5.74
CA PRO A 99 -9.90 8.43 6.40
C PRO A 99 -8.38 8.41 6.19
N LEU A 100 -7.63 8.11 7.26
CA LEU A 100 -6.18 7.97 7.20
C LEU A 100 -5.75 6.96 6.13
N GLY A 101 -4.72 7.29 5.35
CA GLY A 101 -4.18 6.47 4.26
C GLY A 101 -5.04 6.47 3.00
N ASP A 102 -6.06 7.33 2.98
CA ASP A 102 -6.79 7.78 1.79
C ASP A 102 -7.12 9.28 1.88
N ASP A 103 -6.44 10.02 2.77
CA ASP A 103 -6.66 11.43 3.07
C ASP A 103 -5.79 12.38 2.24
N ASP A 104 -4.65 11.93 1.74
CA ASP A 104 -3.73 12.76 0.96
C ASP A 104 -3.80 12.46 -0.54
N ASP A 105 -2.90 13.08 -1.32
CA ASP A 105 -2.75 12.76 -2.73
C ASP A 105 -1.93 11.47 -2.91
N CYS A 106 -2.20 10.74 -4.00
CA CYS A 106 -1.48 9.51 -4.35
C CYS A 106 -0.58 9.67 -5.59
N PHE A 107 -0.37 10.90 -6.07
CA PHE A 107 0.32 11.18 -7.35
C PHE A 107 1.52 12.14 -7.21
N LEU A 108 1.54 12.96 -6.18
CA LEU A 108 2.50 14.02 -5.88
C LEU A 108 3.20 13.81 -4.52
N GLY A 109 2.51 13.20 -3.54
CA GLY A 109 2.91 13.06 -2.14
C GLY A 109 4.05 12.09 -1.89
N GLY A 110 4.61 11.47 -2.95
CA GLY A 110 5.75 10.58 -2.85
C GLY A 110 5.49 9.40 -1.91
N GLN A 111 6.29 9.28 -0.85
CA GLN A 111 6.18 8.20 0.14
C GLN A 111 5.24 8.62 1.29
N ASN A 112 4.06 8.02 1.38
CA ASN A 112 3.15 8.19 2.51
C ASN A 112 2.25 6.95 2.71
N TYR A 113 1.31 7.03 3.66
CA TYR A 113 0.30 6.01 3.89
C TYR A 113 -0.76 5.93 2.78
N ASP A 114 -0.70 6.76 1.75
CA ASP A 114 -1.65 6.72 0.62
C ASP A 114 -1.07 5.93 -0.55
N THR A 115 0.26 5.95 -0.71
CA THR A 115 0.98 5.29 -1.82
C THR A 115 1.61 3.95 -1.43
N LEU A 116 1.87 3.71 -0.15
CA LEU A 116 2.59 2.53 0.34
C LEU A 116 1.83 1.75 1.41
N ARG A 117 2.06 0.43 1.45
CA ARG A 117 1.54 -0.48 2.49
C ARG A 117 2.64 -1.41 2.97
N CYS A 118 2.51 -1.88 4.21
CA CYS A 118 3.42 -2.81 4.83
C CYS A 118 2.67 -3.91 5.57
N TYR A 119 3.43 -4.79 6.20
CA TYR A 119 2.99 -5.79 7.16
C TYR A 119 2.36 -5.15 8.40
N ALA A 120 1.14 -4.65 8.26
CA ALA A 120 0.38 -4.03 9.34
C ALA A 120 -0.14 -5.10 10.30
N ASN A 121 0.58 -5.35 11.41
CA ASN A 121 0.19 -6.34 12.43
C ASN A 121 -0.03 -7.77 11.89
N GLY A 122 0.58 -8.10 10.75
CA GLY A 122 0.69 -9.44 10.22
C GLY A 122 -0.54 -10.09 9.61
N GLN A 123 -1.49 -9.31 9.09
CA GLN A 123 -2.63 -9.85 8.36
C GLN A 123 -3.12 -8.93 7.25
N LEU A 124 -3.90 -9.49 6.33
CA LEU A 124 -4.68 -8.75 5.35
C LEU A 124 -5.99 -8.29 5.97
N TYR A 125 -6.47 -7.09 5.61
CA TYR A 125 -7.70 -6.54 6.19
C TYR A 125 -8.77 -6.30 5.14
N GLN A 126 -10.00 -6.66 5.46
CA GLN A 126 -11.13 -6.34 4.61
C GLN A 126 -11.53 -4.87 4.74
N SER A 127 -11.57 -4.18 3.61
CA SER A 127 -12.06 -2.81 3.48
C SER A 127 -13.53 -2.75 3.84
N ARG A 128 -13.88 -1.84 4.75
CA ARG A 128 -15.25 -1.64 5.25
C ARG A 128 -15.39 -0.26 5.85
N ILE A 129 -16.63 0.19 6.03
CA ILE A 129 -16.91 1.41 6.79
C ILE A 129 -16.34 1.24 8.21
N GLY A 130 -15.52 2.19 8.65
CA GLY A 130 -14.89 2.16 9.97
C GLY A 130 -13.60 1.34 10.07
N ALA A 131 -13.04 0.82 8.97
CA ALA A 131 -11.71 0.23 8.98
C ALA A 131 -10.64 1.26 9.42
N SER A 132 -9.64 0.82 10.20
CA SER A 132 -8.60 1.69 10.77
C SER A 132 -7.17 1.26 10.43
N ASN A 133 -6.99 0.31 9.50
CA ASN A 133 -5.69 -0.27 9.13
C ASN A 133 -5.10 0.45 7.90
N ALA A 134 -4.84 1.75 8.04
CA ALA A 134 -4.41 2.64 6.96
C ALA A 134 -3.11 2.20 6.26
N ASN A 135 -2.24 1.49 6.97
CA ASN A 135 -0.95 0.99 6.49
C ASN A 135 -0.99 -0.45 5.95
N ALA A 136 -2.15 -1.10 5.95
CA ALA A 136 -2.29 -2.51 5.56
C ALA A 136 -2.75 -2.73 4.12
N PHE A 137 -2.27 -3.82 3.53
CA PHE A 137 -2.91 -4.40 2.35
C PHE A 137 -4.28 -4.99 2.71
N GLY A 138 -5.17 -4.99 1.72
CA GLY A 138 -6.57 -5.31 1.94
C GLY A 138 -7.42 -5.14 0.70
N SER A 139 -8.71 -5.42 0.79
CA SER A 139 -9.62 -5.33 -0.34
C SER A 139 -11.06 -5.20 0.07
N VAL A 140 -11.89 -4.69 -0.84
CA VAL A 140 -13.35 -4.77 -0.72
C VAL A 140 -13.89 -6.14 -1.15
N HIS A 141 -13.10 -6.89 -1.92
CA HIS A 141 -13.49 -8.21 -2.40
C HIS A 141 -13.61 -9.20 -1.25
N LEU A 142 -14.53 -10.16 -1.39
CA LEU A 142 -14.73 -11.20 -0.39
C LEU A 142 -13.72 -12.32 -0.63
N GLY A 143 -13.05 -12.75 0.44
CA GLY A 143 -12.19 -13.93 0.45
C GLY A 143 -10.74 -13.69 0.06
N PHE A 144 -10.41 -12.65 -0.72
CA PHE A 144 -9.05 -12.41 -1.20
C PHE A 144 -8.68 -10.94 -1.31
N VAL A 145 -7.37 -10.71 -1.47
CA VAL A 145 -6.77 -9.43 -1.85
C VAL A 145 -6.00 -9.62 -3.15
N GLY A 146 -6.20 -8.71 -4.11
CA GLY A 146 -5.46 -8.73 -5.38
C GLY A 146 -4.03 -8.20 -5.22
N PHE A 147 -3.05 -8.95 -5.72
CA PHE A 147 -1.65 -8.55 -5.75
C PHE A 147 -1.03 -8.70 -7.14
N MET A 148 -0.05 -7.84 -7.42
CA MET A 148 0.90 -7.95 -8.52
C MET A 148 2.30 -8.18 -7.94
N PHE A 149 2.99 -9.17 -8.48
CA PHE A 149 4.34 -9.56 -8.09
C PHE A 149 5.39 -8.84 -8.94
N ALA A 150 6.66 -8.92 -8.53
CA ALA A 150 7.74 -8.17 -9.15
C ALA A 150 8.10 -8.64 -10.57
N ASP A 151 7.70 -9.85 -10.95
CA ASP A 151 7.77 -10.36 -12.33
C ASP A 151 6.56 -9.93 -13.21
N GLY A 152 5.61 -9.20 -12.64
CA GLY A 152 4.42 -8.68 -13.31
C GLY A 152 3.22 -9.62 -13.35
N HIS A 153 3.29 -10.84 -12.80
CA HIS A 153 2.10 -11.68 -12.69
C HIS A 153 1.17 -11.16 -11.58
N CYS A 154 -0.11 -11.45 -11.72
CA CYS A 154 -1.12 -11.12 -10.71
C CYS A 154 -1.68 -12.39 -10.10
N GLN A 155 -1.77 -12.45 -8.78
CA GLN A 155 -2.32 -13.57 -8.05
C GLN A 155 -3.16 -13.07 -6.86
N PRO A 156 -4.40 -13.56 -6.68
CA PRO A 156 -5.16 -13.30 -5.47
C PRO A 156 -4.54 -14.04 -4.29
N VAL A 157 -4.50 -13.40 -3.13
CA VAL A 157 -4.08 -14.02 -1.86
C VAL A 157 -5.25 -13.99 -0.89
N SER A 158 -5.56 -15.15 -0.30
CA SER A 158 -6.66 -15.31 0.64
C SER A 158 -6.45 -14.48 1.92
N TYR A 159 -7.54 -13.99 2.51
CA TYR A 159 -7.50 -13.42 3.87
C TYR A 159 -7.03 -14.41 4.93
N SER A 160 -7.09 -15.72 4.65
CA SER A 160 -6.60 -16.77 5.54
C SER A 160 -5.10 -17.01 5.45
N VAL A 161 -4.36 -16.27 4.60
CA VAL A 161 -2.91 -16.37 4.51
C VAL A 161 -2.28 -16.18 5.89
N THR A 162 -1.30 -17.01 6.22
CA THR A 162 -0.63 -16.89 7.52
C THR A 162 0.22 -15.62 7.54
N SER A 163 0.38 -15.06 8.73
CA SER A 163 1.23 -13.88 8.92
C SER A 163 2.66 -14.14 8.42
N GLU A 164 3.20 -15.33 8.66
CA GLU A 164 4.54 -15.69 8.20
C GLU A 164 4.66 -15.70 6.67
N VAL A 165 3.69 -16.28 5.97
CA VAL A 165 3.68 -16.28 4.51
C VAL A 165 3.57 -14.87 3.96
N LEU A 166 2.63 -14.07 4.48
CA LEU A 166 2.48 -12.67 4.08
C LEU A 166 3.77 -11.87 4.30
N LYS A 167 4.46 -12.11 5.42
CA LYS A 167 5.72 -11.45 5.76
C LYS A 167 6.79 -11.71 4.71
N ARG A 168 6.97 -12.98 4.32
CA ARG A 168 7.93 -13.42 3.31
C ARG A 168 7.61 -12.83 1.94
N LEU A 169 6.34 -12.87 1.54
CA LEU A 169 5.90 -12.27 0.27
C LEU A 169 6.13 -10.75 0.21
N LEU A 170 6.17 -10.07 1.36
CA LEU A 170 6.45 -8.64 1.44
C LEU A 170 7.95 -8.32 1.52
N HIS A 171 8.81 -9.32 1.70
CA HIS A 171 10.26 -9.17 1.79
C HIS A 171 10.93 -9.59 0.46
N ARG A 172 12.02 -8.91 0.09
CA ARG A 172 12.75 -9.17 -1.16
C ARG A 172 13.97 -10.09 -1.00
N GLU A 173 14.55 -10.11 0.22
CA GLU A 173 15.88 -10.68 0.50
C GLU A 173 16.04 -11.41 1.85
N ASP A 174 14.99 -12.04 2.41
CA ASP A 174 15.11 -12.79 3.68
C ASP A 174 15.54 -14.26 3.51
N GLY A 175 15.65 -14.73 2.26
CA GLY A 175 16.05 -16.08 1.88
C GLY A 175 14.98 -17.14 2.15
N GLN A 176 13.75 -16.76 2.49
CA GLN A 176 12.67 -17.68 2.84
C GLN A 176 11.68 -17.85 1.69
N LEU A 177 11.72 -19.01 1.04
CA LEU A 177 10.77 -19.33 -0.02
C LEU A 177 9.35 -19.58 0.52
N VAL A 178 8.36 -19.26 -0.31
CA VAL A 178 6.94 -19.51 -0.04
C VAL A 178 6.43 -20.53 -1.05
N ASP A 179 5.61 -21.46 -0.58
CA ASP A 179 4.83 -22.33 -1.46
C ASP A 179 3.60 -21.56 -1.98
N MET A 180 3.72 -21.07 -3.21
CA MET A 180 2.70 -20.26 -3.89
C MET A 180 1.36 -20.98 -4.12
N SER A 181 1.32 -22.31 -3.98
CA SER A 181 0.08 -23.09 -4.11
C SER A 181 -0.86 -22.99 -2.90
N SER A 182 -0.36 -22.42 -1.79
CA SER A 182 -1.06 -22.29 -0.50
C SER A 182 -1.66 -20.90 -0.24
N LEU A 183 -1.64 -20.02 -1.24
CA LEU A 183 -2.06 -18.62 -1.15
C LEU A 183 -3.57 -18.41 -1.26
#